data_AF-A0A3D2Y2M4-F1
#
_entry.id   AF-A0A3D2Y2M4-F1
#
_cell.length_a   1.000
_cell.length_b   1.000
_cell.length_c   1.000
_cell.angle_alpha   90.00
_cell.angle_beta   90.00
_cell.angle_gamma   90.00
#
_symmetry.space_group_name_H-M   'P 1'
#
loop_
_entity.id
_entity.type
_entity.pdbx_description
1 polymer ?
#
loop_
_entity_poly.entity_id
_entity_poly.type
_entity_poly.pdbx_seq_one_letter_code
_entity_poly.pdbx_strand_id
1 'polypeptide(L)'
;AYKSIDLQGCIITKLDECYSLGEVVSNVIEAQLPVSYVADGQQVPEDIHVANAKSIISLAAKLYKKYGLNHTNSSSDVNTAQAV
;
A
#
# COMPACT_ATOMS: atom_id res chain seq x y z
N ALA A 1 -8.48 -29.63 -9.34
CA ALA A 1 -8.23 -28.45 -8.48
C ALA A 1 -6.72 -28.26 -8.34
N TYR A 2 -6.22 -27.03 -8.31
CA TYR A 2 -4.81 -26.77 -8.04
C TYR A 2 -4.46 -27.21 -6.60
N LYS A 3 -3.23 -27.71 -6.42
CA LYS A 3 -2.72 -28.13 -5.11
C LYS A 3 -2.54 -26.89 -4.21
N SER A 4 -2.95 -26.96 -2.95
CA SER A 4 -2.69 -25.89 -1.98
C SER A 4 -1.18 -25.79 -1.74
N ILE A 5 -0.60 -24.63 -2.07
CA ILE A 5 0.80 -24.30 -1.87
C ILE A 5 0.88 -23.35 -0.68
N ASP A 6 1.85 -23.57 0.20
CA ASP A 6 2.14 -22.69 1.31
C ASP A 6 2.94 -21.47 0.83
N LEU A 7 2.29 -20.31 0.76
CA LEU A 7 2.93 -19.08 0.28
C LEU A 7 3.86 -18.52 1.35
N GLN A 8 5.14 -18.37 1.00
CA GLN A 8 6.18 -17.90 1.94
C GLN A 8 6.32 -16.37 1.98
N GLY A 9 5.79 -15.67 0.97
CA GLY A 9 5.84 -14.22 0.87
C GLY A 9 5.29 -13.71 -0.45
N CYS A 10 5.28 -12.39 -0.61
CA CYS A 10 4.88 -11.71 -1.82
C CYS A 10 5.87 -10.61 -2.25
N ILE A 11 5.69 -10.19 -3.50
CA ILE A 11 6.35 -9.03 -4.08
C ILE A 11 5.23 -8.08 -4.52
N ILE A 12 5.31 -6.82 -4.11
CA ILE A 12 4.37 -5.79 -4.55
C ILE A 12 4.99 -5.07 -5.74
N THR A 13 4.31 -5.03 -6.89
CA THR A 13 4.86 -4.40 -8.10
C THR A 13 4.02 -3.19 -8.53
N LYS A 14 4.54 -2.40 -9.48
CA LYS A 14 3.84 -1.25 -10.08
C LYS A 14 3.46 -0.19 -9.05
N LEU A 15 4.30 0.03 -8.03
CA LEU A 15 4.04 1.03 -6.98
C LEU A 15 3.98 2.46 -7.53
N ASP A 16 4.66 2.74 -8.63
CA ASP A 16 4.67 4.01 -9.36
C ASP A 16 3.36 4.30 -10.13
N GLU A 17 2.62 3.25 -10.47
CA GLU A 17 1.33 3.33 -11.16
C GLU A 17 0.14 3.42 -10.18
N CYS A 18 0.38 3.26 -8.87
CA CYS A 18 -0.68 3.15 -7.87
C CYS A 18 -1.29 4.52 -7.49
N TYR A 19 -2.62 4.58 -7.44
CA TYR A 19 -3.36 5.72 -6.84
C TYR A 19 -3.45 5.63 -5.31
N SER A 20 -3.41 4.41 -4.78
CA SER A 20 -3.50 4.11 -3.36
C SER A 20 -2.75 2.80 -3.09
N LEU A 21 -2.22 2.66 -1.88
CA LEU A 21 -1.67 1.38 -1.40
C LEU A 21 -2.54 0.75 -0.32
N GLY A 22 -3.71 1.32 -0.01
CA GLY A 22 -4.59 0.80 1.03
C GLY A 22 -5.00 -0.66 0.77
N GLU A 23 -5.39 -0.98 -0.47
CA GLU A 23 -5.83 -2.32 -0.84
C GLU A 23 -4.73 -3.37 -0.65
N VAL A 24 -3.53 -3.10 -1.15
CA VAL A 24 -2.42 -4.06 -1.04
C VAL A 24 -1.94 -4.20 0.41
N VAL A 25 -1.90 -3.11 1.18
CA VAL A 25 -1.52 -3.15 2.60
C VAL A 25 -2.54 -3.96 3.40
N SER A 26 -3.83 -3.72 3.22
CA SER A 26 -4.88 -4.50 3.90
C SER A 26 -4.79 -5.99 3.55
N ASN A 27 -4.66 -6.32 2.27
CA ASN A 27 -4.62 -7.71 1.81
C ASN A 27 -3.39 -8.47 2.36
N VAL A 28 -2.21 -7.85 2.33
CA VAL A 28 -0.97 -8.46 2.87
C VAL A 28 -1.09 -8.72 4.37
N ILE A 29 -1.70 -7.80 5.12
CA ILE A 29 -1.95 -7.97 6.56
C ILE A 29 -2.95 -9.12 6.80
N GLU A 30 -4.08 -9.12 6.09
CA GLU A 30 -5.12 -10.15 6.22
C GLU A 30 -4.61 -11.55 5.83
N ALA A 31 -3.81 -11.64 4.77
CA ALA A 31 -3.20 -12.87 4.30
C ALA A 31 -2.02 -13.34 5.17
N GLN A 32 -1.56 -12.51 6.13
CA GLN A 32 -0.37 -12.76 6.95
C GLN A 32 0.88 -13.13 6.13
N LEU A 33 1.01 -12.53 4.93
CA LEU A 33 2.03 -12.90 3.97
C LEU A 33 3.20 -11.91 4.02
N PRO A 34 4.45 -12.34 4.30
CA PRO A 34 5.59 -11.43 4.34
C PRO A 34 5.83 -10.75 2.99
N VAL A 35 6.05 -9.43 2.98
CA VAL A 35 6.48 -8.72 1.77
C VAL A 35 8.00 -8.78 1.71
N SER A 36 8.55 -9.43 0.68
CA SER A 36 10.00 -9.59 0.52
C SER A 36 10.60 -8.47 -0.33
N TYR A 37 9.90 -8.09 -1.40
CA TYR A 37 10.36 -7.07 -2.35
C TYR A 37 9.22 -6.16 -2.78
N VAL A 38 9.60 -4.99 -3.28
CA VAL A 38 8.73 -4.07 -3.97
C VAL A 38 9.34 -3.67 -5.31
N ALA A 39 8.51 -3.30 -6.28
CA ALA A 39 8.95 -2.72 -7.54
C ALA A 39 8.16 -1.45 -7.89
N ASP A 40 8.87 -0.40 -8.25
CA ASP A 40 8.35 0.96 -8.46
C ASP A 40 8.85 1.61 -9.77
N GLY A 41 9.15 0.79 -10.78
CA GLY A 41 9.52 1.27 -12.11
C GLY A 41 9.60 0.15 -13.15
N GLN A 42 10.15 0.47 -14.32
CA GLN A 42 10.16 -0.39 -15.50
C GLN A 42 11.47 -1.17 -15.71
N GLN A 43 12.56 -0.75 -15.07
CA GLN A 43 13.89 -1.31 -15.28
C GLN A 43 14.16 -2.49 -14.33
N VAL A 44 14.74 -3.56 -14.87
CA VAL A 44 15.10 -4.76 -14.12
C VAL A 44 16.61 -4.99 -14.28
N PRO A 45 17.37 -5.06 -13.17
CA PRO A 45 16.92 -5.17 -11.77
C PRO A 45 16.75 -3.83 -11.01
N GLU A 46 16.97 -2.70 -11.66
CA GLU A 46 17.20 -1.39 -11.00
C GLU A 46 16.02 -0.94 -10.13
N ASP A 47 14.79 -1.19 -10.56
CA ASP A 47 13.57 -0.74 -9.87
C ASP A 47 12.97 -1.84 -8.97
N ILE A 48 13.76 -2.85 -8.58
CA ILE A 48 13.37 -3.90 -7.61
C ILE A 48 14.13 -3.68 -6.30
N HIS A 49 13.38 -3.57 -5.19
CA HIS A 49 13.92 -3.20 -3.90
C HIS A 49 13.48 -4.16 -2.80
N VAL A 50 14.35 -4.39 -1.80
CA VAL A 50 13.95 -5.10 -0.57
C VAL A 50 12.84 -4.30 0.12
N ALA A 51 11.77 -4.98 0.50
CA ALA A 51 10.62 -4.33 1.11
C ALA A 51 11.00 -3.67 2.45
N ASN A 52 10.56 -2.42 2.62
CA ASN A 52 10.71 -1.68 3.87
C ASN A 52 9.36 -1.13 4.30
N ALA A 53 8.87 -1.57 5.46
CA ALA A 53 7.57 -1.18 5.97
C ALA A 53 7.39 0.34 6.11
N LYS A 54 8.43 1.05 6.58
CA LYS A 54 8.37 2.51 6.75
C LYS A 54 8.24 3.21 5.39
N SER A 55 8.97 2.76 4.38
CA SER A 55 8.87 3.30 3.01
C SER A 55 7.49 3.07 2.41
N ILE A 56 6.94 1.86 2.55
CA ILE A 56 5.60 1.51 2.04
C ILE A 56 4.52 2.39 2.68
N ILE A 57 4.52 2.52 4.02
CA ILE A 57 3.54 3.35 4.72
C ILE A 57 3.71 4.84 4.39
N SER A 58 4.95 5.31 4.25
CA SER A 58 5.20 6.70 3.82
C SER A 58 4.68 6.97 2.42
N LEU A 59 4.86 6.03 1.49
CA LEU A 59 4.31 6.12 0.13
C LEU A 59 2.77 6.08 0.15
N ALA A 60 2.17 5.20 0.95
CA ALA A 60 0.72 5.12 1.13
C ALA A 60 0.14 6.47 1.62
N ALA A 61 0.75 7.07 2.63
CA ALA A 61 0.34 8.38 3.16
C ALA A 61 0.52 9.49 2.12
N LYS A 62 1.61 9.47 1.34
CA LYS A 62 1.85 10.42 0.26
C LYS A 62 0.78 10.32 -0.83
N LEU A 63 0.42 9.11 -1.23
CA LEU A 63 -0.64 8.85 -2.22
C LEU A 63 -2.01 9.27 -1.69
N TYR A 64 -2.33 8.97 -0.42
CA TYR A 64 -3.55 9.44 0.21
C TYR A 64 -3.66 10.97 0.21
N LYS A 65 -2.57 11.68 0.55
CA LYS A 65 -2.55 13.15 0.49
C LYS A 65 -2.72 13.66 -0.95
N LYS A 66 -2.16 12.97 -1.95
CA LYS A 66 -2.20 13.38 -3.36
C LYS A 66 -3.58 13.12 -4.01
N TYR A 67 -4.23 12.01 -3.69
CA TYR A 67 -5.41 11.52 -4.42
C TYR A 67 -6.66 11.37 -3.53
N GLY A 68 -6.51 11.13 -2.22
CA GLY A 68 -7.60 10.86 -1.28
C GLY A 68 -8.30 12.10 -0.71
N LEU A 69 -7.65 13.26 -0.69
CA LEU A 69 -8.23 14.50 -0.14
C LEU A 69 -9.40 15.08 -0.97
N ASN A 70 -9.63 14.58 -2.19
CA ASN A 70 -10.73 15.04 -3.04
C ASN A 70 -12.06 14.33 -2.73
N HIS A 71 -12.05 13.17 -2.04
CA HIS A 71 -13.23 12.32 -1.82
C HIS A 71 -13.85 12.45 -0.42
N THR A 72 -13.15 13.07 0.54
CA THR A 72 -13.63 13.24 1.92
C THR A 72 -14.39 14.55 2.15
N ASN A 73 -14.49 15.43 1.15
CA ASN A 73 -15.18 16.73 1.29
C ASN A 73 -16.70 16.67 1.09
N SER A 74 -17.28 15.49 0.84
CA SER A 74 -18.72 15.31 0.66
C SER A 74 -19.31 14.30 1.65
N SER A 75 -19.03 14.45 2.94
CA SER A 75 -19.86 13.89 4.02
C SER A 75 -19.61 14.57 5.37
N SER A 76 -20.60 15.39 5.75
CA SER A 76 -21.10 15.71 7.09
C SER A 76 -20.15 16.30 8.14
N ASP A 77 -20.50 17.52 8.56
CA ASP A 77 -20.27 18.06 9.90
C ASP A 77 -20.55 16.99 10.97
N VAL A 78 -19.50 16.40 11.52
CA VAL A 78 -19.58 15.73 12.81
C VAL A 78 -18.55 16.39 13.71
N ASN A 79 -19.07 17.18 14.65
CA ASN A 79 -18.37 17.85 15.73
C ASN A 79 -17.47 16.87 16.52
N THR A 80 -16.24 16.62 16.07
CA THR A 80 -15.24 15.91 16.88
C THR A 80 -14.24 16.91 17.44
N ALA A 81 -14.38 17.08 18.74
CA ALA A 81 -13.61 17.87 19.70
C ALA A 81 -12.19 18.31 19.27
N GLN A 82 -11.96 19.62 19.35
CA GLN A 82 -10.62 20.19 19.53
C GLN A 82 -9.97 19.59 20.78
N ALA A 83 -8.77 19.03 20.62
CA ALA A 83 -7.86 18.83 21.74
C ALA A 83 -7.25 20.18 22.13
N VAL A 84 -7.35 20.49 23.43
CA VAL A 84 -6.74 21.64 24.13
C VAL A 84 -5.26 21.81 23.84
#